data_AF-A0A553DH47-F1
#
_entry.id   AF-A0A553DH47-F1
#
_cell.length_a   1.000
_cell.length_b   1.000
_cell.length_c   1.000
_cell.angle_alpha   90.00
_cell.angle_beta   90.00
_cell.angle_gamma   90.00
#
_symmetry.space_group_name_H-M   'P 1'
#
loop_
_entity.id
_entity.type
_entity.pdbx_description
1 polymer ?
#
loop_
_entity_poly.entity_id
_entity_poly.type
_entity_poly.pdbx_seq_one_letter_code
_entity_poly.pdbx_strand_id
1 'polypeptide(L)' 'MFKSDVKFAIVYGLLVTSYISFIIAFVNIGFTSSFIFTWLRSWAIAFILVVPSLLFLAPYIRDKQQKLKKLGSSK' A
#
# COMPACT_ATOMS: atom_id res chain seq x y z
N MET A 1 -24.88 8.16 -2.39
CA MET A 1 -23.73 8.95 -2.87
C MET A 1 -22.38 8.21 -2.81
N PHE A 2 -22.22 7.10 -2.07
CA PHE A 2 -20.90 6.47 -1.82
C PHE A 2 -20.40 5.42 -2.84
N LYS A 3 -21.18 5.01 -3.85
CA LYS A 3 -20.80 3.89 -4.75
C LYS A 3 -19.81 4.29 -5.84
N SER A 4 -19.78 5.56 -6.25
CA SER A 4 -18.80 6.11 -7.21
C SER A 4 -17.43 6.22 -6.57
N ASP A 5 -17.35 6.74 -5.35
CA ASP A 5 -16.10 7.21 -4.75
C ASP A 5 -15.15 6.05 -4.42
N VAL A 6 -15.69 4.92 -3.97
CA VAL A 6 -14.90 3.71 -3.70
C VAL A 6 -14.31 3.12 -4.98
N LYS A 7 -15.07 3.12 -6.09
CA LYS A 7 -14.57 2.64 -7.39
C LYS A 7 -13.43 3.54 -7.88
N PHE A 8 -13.61 4.86 -7.78
CA PHE A 8 -12.56 5.81 -8.12
C PHE A 8 -11.33 5.61 -7.24
N ALA A 9 -11.49 5.46 -5.93
CA ALA A 9 -10.38 5.25 -5.00
C ALA A 9 -9.60 3.96 -5.30
N ILE A 10 -10.28 2.85 -5.61
CA ILE A 10 -9.64 1.59 -5.97
C ILE A 10 -8.86 1.74 -7.28
N VAL A 11 -9.46 2.35 -8.31
CA VAL A 11 -8.80 2.56 -9.61
C VAL A 11 -7.60 3.49 -9.46
N TYR A 12 -7.74 4.60 -8.73
CA TYR A 12 -6.64 5.54 -8.49
C TYR A 12 -5.50 4.88 -7.70
N GLY A 13 -5.82 4.13 -6.65
CA GLY A 13 -4.83 3.42 -5.84
C GLY A 13 -4.08 2.37 -6.66
N LEU A 14 -4.79 1.63 -7.51
CA LEU A 14 -4.18 0.67 -8.43
C LEU A 14 -3.24 1.37 -9.40
N LEU A 15 -3.71 2.41 -10.10
CA LEU A 15 -2.90 3.15 -11.08
C LEU A 15 -1.65 3.76 -10.44
N VAL A 16 -1.81 4.44 -9.29
CA VAL A 16 -0.71 5.11 -8.58
C VAL A 16 0.34 4.12 -8.12
N THR A 17 -0.06 3.02 -7.48
CA THR A 17 0.91 2.01 -7.03
C THR A 17 1.58 1.28 -8.19
N SER A 18 0.86 1.03 -9.29
CA SER A 18 1.43 0.42 -10.49
C SER A 18 2.47 1.33 -11.15
N TYR A 19 2.15 2.58 -11.50
CA TYR A 19 3.12 3.42 -12.23
C TYR A 19 4.32 3.82 -11.37
N ILE A 20 4.13 4.09 -10.06
CA ILE A 20 5.25 4.43 -9.16
C ILE A 20 6.21 3.24 -9.06
N SER A 21 5.69 2.04 -8.78
CA SER A 21 6.54 0.85 -8.68
C SER A 21 7.23 0.51 -10.01
N PHE A 22 6.55 0.78 -11.14
CA PHE A 22 7.11 0.58 -12.47
C PHE A 22 8.31 1.49 -12.71
N ILE A 23 8.17 2.79 -12.46
CA ILE A 23 9.26 3.75 -12.63
C ILE A 23 10.44 3.41 -11.71
N ILE A 24 10.17 3.07 -10.45
CA ILE A 24 11.23 2.66 -9.51
C ILE A 24 11.94 1.40 -10.02
N ALA A 25 11.21 0.36 -10.40
CA ALA A 25 11.81 -0.86 -10.93
C ALA A 25 12.60 -0.58 -12.21
N PHE A 26 12.07 0.26 -13.10
CA PHE A 26 12.69 0.63 -14.37
C PHE A 26 14.04 1.32 -14.16
N VAL A 27 14.10 2.28 -13.25
CA VAL A 27 15.34 3.01 -12.95
C VAL A 27 16.37 2.09 -12.28
N ASN A 28 15.94 1.11 -11.48
CA ASN A 28 16.86 0.22 -10.77
C ASN A 28 17.43 -0.92 -11.63
N ILE A 29 16.61 -1.50 -12.51
CA ILE A 29 16.95 -2.74 -13.24
C ILE A 29 17.18 -2.47 -14.75
N GLY A 30 16.67 -1.35 -15.25
CA GLY A 30 16.63 -1.06 -16.68
C GLY A 30 15.56 -1.87 -17.43
N PHE A 31 15.32 -1.51 -18.69
CA PHE A 31 14.34 -2.20 -19.54
C PHE A 31 14.96 -3.44 -20.18
N THR A 32 14.94 -4.56 -19.45
CA THR A 32 15.38 -5.88 -19.94
C THR A 32 14.21 -6.69 -20.47
N SER A 33 14.46 -7.75 -21.24
CA SER A 33 13.41 -8.61 -21.82
C SER A 33 12.48 -9.22 -20.76
N SER A 34 12.97 -9.40 -19.53
CA SER A 34 12.22 -9.95 -18.39
C SER A 34 11.68 -8.89 -17.45
N PHE A 35 11.91 -7.60 -17.73
CA PHE A 35 11.61 -6.50 -16.82
C PHE A 35 10.14 -6.47 -16.41
N ILE A 36 9.22 -6.50 -17.38
CA ILE A 36 7.77 -6.45 -17.12
C ILE A 36 7.33 -7.63 -16.26
N PHE A 37 7.83 -8.84 -16.53
CA PHE A 37 7.46 -10.03 -15.76
C PHE A 37 7.99 -9.96 -14.33
N THR A 38 9.25 -9.56 -14.15
CA THR A 38 9.87 -9.39 -12.84
C THR A 38 9.20 -8.28 -12.03
N TRP A 39 8.90 -7.15 -12.67
CA TRP A 39 8.18 -6.03 -12.05
C TRP A 39 6.78 -6.46 -11.61
N LEU A 40 5.99 -7.08 -12.51
CA LEU A 40 4.62 -7.48 -12.22
C LEU A 40 4.56 -8.51 -11.08
N ARG A 41 5.48 -9.49 -11.08
CA ARG A 41 5.61 -10.48 -10.01
C ARG A 41 5.94 -9.81 -8.67
N SER A 42 6.94 -8.94 -8.64
CA SER A 42 7.35 -8.23 -7.42
C SER A 42 6.26 -7.31 -6.90
N TRP A 43 5.59 -6.57 -7.78
CA TRP A 43 4.47 -5.69 -7.44
C TRP A 43 3.28 -6.47 -6.88
N ALA A 44 2.90 -7.59 -7.50
CA ALA A 44 1.81 -8.44 -7.01
C ALA A 44 2.11 -9.03 -5.63
N ILE A 45 3.34 -9.52 -5.41
CA ILE A 45 3.76 -10.02 -4.09
C ILE A 45 3.69 -8.89 -3.04
N ALA A 46 4.20 -7.70 -3.35
CA ALA A 46 4.15 -6.56 -2.45
C ALA A 46 2.70 -6.16 -2.11
N PHE A 47 1.80 -6.15 -3.10
CA PHE A 47 0.38 -5.86 -2.89
C PHE A 47 -0.28 -6.88 -1.95
N ILE A 48 -0.02 -8.18 -2.15
CA ILE A 48 -0.52 -9.26 -1.29
C ILE A 48 0.05 -9.18 0.13
N LEU A 49 1.27 -8.67 0.32
CA LEU A 49 1.85 -8.49 1.65
C LEU A 49 1.30 -7.24 2.36
N VAL A 50 1.10 -6.14 1.63
CA VAL A 50 0.62 -4.87 2.20
C VAL A 50 -0.80 -4.98 2.69
N VAL A 51 -1.72 -5.63 1.95
CA VAL A 51 -3.14 -5.71 2.33
C VAL A 51 -3.36 -6.35 3.72
N PRO A 52 -2.88 -7.57 4.02
CA PRO A 52 -3.02 -8.17 5.34
C PRO A 52 -2.22 -7.38 6.37
N SER A 53 -1.01 -6.90 6.03
CA SER A 53 -0.24 -6.05 6.94
C SER A 53 -1.07 -4.85 7.37
N LEU A 54 -1.71 -4.13 6.46
CA LEU A 54 -2.54 -2.97 6.78
C LEU A 54 -3.75 -3.37 7.64
N LEU A 55 -4.42 -4.48 7.31
CA LEU A 55 -5.58 -4.98 8.06
C LEU A 55 -5.25 -5.32 9.52
N PHE A 56 -4.06 -5.85 9.79
CA PHE A 56 -3.63 -6.21 11.15
C PHE A 56 -2.90 -5.06 11.88
N LEU A 57 -2.04 -4.32 11.18
CA LEU A 57 -1.25 -3.23 11.78
C LEU A 57 -2.12 -2.01 12.08
N ALA A 58 -3.10 -1.67 11.24
CA ALA A 58 -3.94 -0.50 11.45
C ALA A 58 -4.71 -0.53 12.79
N PRO A 59 -5.46 -1.61 13.14
CA PRO A 59 -6.12 -1.68 14.44
C PRO A 59 -5.11 -1.73 15.60
N TYR A 60 -3.99 -2.43 15.43
CA TYR A 60 -2.95 -2.54 16.46
C TYR A 60 -2.30 -1.19 16.81
N ILE A 61 -1.95 -0.40 15.79
CA ILE A 61 -1.38 0.94 15.99
C ILE A 61 -2.44 1.88 16.58
N ARG A 62 -3.69 1.79 16.11
CA ARG A 62 -4.80 2.61 16.62
C ARG A 62 -5.03 2.37 18.11
N ASP A 63 -4.99 1.11 18.57
CA ASP A 63 -5.11 0.77 19.98
C ASP A 63 -3.98 1.38 20.83
N LYS A 64 -2.72 1.23 20.38
CA LYS A 64 -1.57 1.83 21.07
C LYS A 64 -1.68 3.35 21.16
N GLN A 65 -2.06 4.01 20.07
CA GLN A 65 -2.23 5.47 20.01
C GLN A 65 -3.31 5.93 21.00
N GLN A 66 -4.43 5.20 21.10
CA GLN A 66 -5.48 5.50 22.08
C GLN A 66 -5.00 5.30 23.53
N LYS A 67 -4.26 4.22 23.79
CA LYS A 67 -3.69 3.95 25.12
C LYS A 67 -2.71 5.04 25.55
N LEU A 68 -1.85 5.50 24.63
CA LEU A 68 -0.93 6.62 24.88
C LEU A 68 -1.65 7.93 25.18
N LYS A 69 -2.69 8.29 24.42
CA LYS A 69 -3.50 9.49 24.70
C LYS A 69 -4.15 9.46 26.09
N LYS A 70 -4.66 8.30 26.52
CA LYS A 70 -5.25 8.14 27.87
C LYS A 70 -4.23 8.31 29.00
N LEU A 71 -3.01 7.79 28.80
CA LEU A 71 -1.92 7.90 29.79
C LEU A 71 -1.39 9.33 29.93
N GLY A 72 -1.35 10.10 28.84
CA GLY A 72 -0.90 11.50 28.86
C GLY A 72 -1.94 12.49 29.42
N SER A 73 -3.22 12.12 29.49
CA SER A 73 -4.31 12.98 29.98
C SER A 73 -4.64 12.78 31.47
N SER A 74 -3.98 11.84 32.15
CA SER A 74 -4.20 11.51 33.57
C SER A 74 -3.11 12.10 34.49
N LYS A 75 -2.27 12.99 33.98
CA LYS A 75 -1.34 13.85 34.74
C LYS A 75 -1.81 15.29 34.59
#